data_AF-A0A373Q989-F1
#
_entry.id   AF-A0A373Q989-F1
#
_cell.length_a   1.000
_cell.length_b   1.000
_cell.length_c   1.000
_cell.angle_alpha   90.00
_cell.angle_beta   90.00
_cell.angle_gamma   90.00
#
_symmetry.space_group_name_H-M   'P 1'
#
loop_
_entity.id
_entity.type
_entity.pdbx_description
1 polymer ?
#
loop_
_entity_poly.entity_id
_entity_poly.type
_entity_poly.pdbx_seq_one_letter_code
_entity_poly.pdbx_strand_id
1 'polypeptide(L)'
;MDIYDNNINVLTNYIADGSKGCNSNAVGVELEHFVIDKNGDCVPYINGVENIIEQLAQNFPKHVYSEGFLIGLSCDKYNITLEPGAQIEISIKPTENICEIENIYSEFLSVINPILDKYSYRLTTLGYMPKNKAKDISLIPKKRYEYMNKYFKSVGTRGINMMRGTASAQVSIDFADEKDCVQKFKKANIISPILSLICDNAPVFEGKPFLGNTLRTYIWNDVDNDRCGIVPTVLDSDFSFKKYAEYIYNSPAILTVNGDDIEFTADKKICDIYKDTPINESIAEHLLSMFFPDVRLKKYIEIRPADSMPIKYVLAYATLIKGIFMSDFSLDVSLSAITQAKNNIILKGYNAEVYGTDAHTLAMKLCSAAYNALDSSDREYLLPLKQLIDNKQTLKETINLAKGRGIL
;
A
#
# COMPACT_ATOMS: atom_id res chain seq x y z
N MET A 1 16.24 2.78 -33.25
CA MET A 1 16.13 2.14 -31.92
C MET A 1 15.08 1.06 -32.08
N ASP A 2 15.38 -0.17 -31.65
CA ASP A 2 14.39 -1.26 -31.68
C ASP A 2 13.17 -0.88 -30.82
N ILE A 3 11.97 -1.35 -31.17
CA ILE A 3 10.73 -1.03 -30.44
C ILE A 3 10.83 -1.47 -28.98
N TYR A 4 11.49 -2.62 -28.75
CA TYR A 4 11.79 -3.13 -27.42
C TYR A 4 12.58 -2.11 -26.57
N ASP A 5 13.72 -1.63 -27.09
CA ASP A 5 14.55 -0.63 -26.41
C ASP A 5 13.82 0.70 -26.22
N ASN A 6 13.02 1.12 -27.21
CA ASN A 6 12.21 2.32 -27.12
C ASN A 6 11.20 2.22 -25.95
N ASN A 7 10.52 1.07 -25.81
CA ASN A 7 9.52 0.87 -24.77
C ASN A 7 10.14 0.82 -23.36
N ILE A 8 11.31 0.17 -23.22
CA ILE A 8 12.08 0.24 -21.97
C ILE A 8 12.46 1.68 -21.64
N ASN A 9 12.89 2.48 -22.64
CA ASN A 9 13.24 3.87 -22.42
C ASN A 9 12.04 4.72 -22.00
N VAL A 10 10.83 4.47 -22.54
CA VAL A 10 9.61 5.16 -22.09
C VAL A 10 9.31 4.86 -20.63
N LEU A 11 9.38 3.59 -20.19
CA LEU A 11 9.21 3.22 -18.78
C LEU A 11 10.30 3.82 -17.89
N THR A 12 11.55 3.79 -18.35
CA THR A 12 12.70 4.36 -17.63
C THR A 12 12.52 5.87 -17.43
N ASN A 13 12.16 6.59 -18.49
CA ASN A 13 11.94 8.03 -18.45
C ASN A 13 10.74 8.39 -17.59
N TYR A 14 9.64 7.63 -17.66
CA TYR A 14 8.47 7.84 -16.79
C TYR A 14 8.85 7.84 -15.30
N ILE A 15 9.73 6.91 -14.88
CA ILE A 15 10.24 6.83 -13.51
C ILE A 15 11.18 8.02 -13.24
N ALA A 16 12.11 8.30 -14.17
CA ALA A 16 13.09 9.36 -14.04
C ALA A 16 12.44 10.76 -13.91
N ASP A 17 11.30 11.00 -14.56
CA ASP A 17 10.49 12.22 -14.45
C ASP A 17 9.96 12.48 -13.02
N GLY A 18 10.05 11.49 -12.13
CA GLY A 18 9.78 11.65 -10.70
C GLY A 18 10.88 12.39 -9.93
N SER A 19 12.09 12.49 -10.49
CA SER A 19 13.26 13.09 -9.84
C SER A 19 13.01 14.55 -9.47
N LYS A 20 13.18 14.89 -8.20
CA LYS A 20 12.94 16.27 -7.71
C LYS A 20 14.13 17.21 -7.92
N GLY A 21 15.31 16.68 -8.21
CA GLY A 21 16.56 17.44 -8.32
C GLY A 21 17.17 17.85 -6.96
N CYS A 22 16.45 17.65 -5.86
CA CYS A 22 16.92 17.83 -4.50
C CYS A 22 16.26 16.82 -3.55
N ASN A 23 16.84 16.65 -2.35
CA ASN A 23 16.22 15.83 -1.32
C ASN A 23 14.97 16.54 -0.78
N SER A 24 13.86 15.81 -0.74
CA SER A 24 12.59 16.22 -0.14
C SER A 24 12.35 15.38 1.11
N ASN A 25 11.88 16.03 2.17
CA ASN A 25 11.42 15.36 3.40
C ASN A 25 9.89 15.19 3.43
N ALA A 26 9.22 15.48 2.31
CA ALA A 26 7.79 15.33 2.19
C ALA A 26 7.41 13.84 2.15
N VAL A 27 6.28 13.53 2.79
CA VAL A 27 5.68 12.21 2.77
C VAL A 27 4.23 12.31 2.30
N GLY A 28 3.85 11.46 1.35
CA GLY A 28 2.45 11.22 0.98
C GLY A 28 1.89 10.07 1.79
N VAL A 29 0.59 10.11 2.11
CA VAL A 29 -0.09 9.06 2.89
C VAL A 29 -1.35 8.61 2.18
N GLU A 30 -1.48 7.30 2.00
CA GLU A 30 -2.71 6.66 1.55
C GLU A 30 -3.26 5.78 2.67
N LEU A 31 -4.57 5.87 2.93
CA LEU A 31 -5.23 5.08 3.96
C LEU A 31 -6.56 4.53 3.47
N GLU A 32 -6.66 3.20 3.46
CA GLU A 32 -7.86 2.46 3.07
C GLU A 32 -8.72 2.15 4.30
N HIS A 33 -10.04 2.19 4.11
CA HIS A 33 -11.03 1.96 5.16
C HIS A 33 -12.10 0.99 4.68
N PHE A 34 -12.48 0.04 5.53
CA PHE A 34 -13.73 -0.68 5.29
C PHE A 34 -14.91 0.18 5.76
N VAL A 35 -15.99 0.16 5.00
CA VAL A 35 -17.30 0.65 5.44
C VAL A 35 -18.08 -0.54 5.99
N ILE A 36 -18.51 -0.46 7.24
CA ILE A 36 -19.28 -1.51 7.91
C ILE A 36 -20.58 -0.98 8.49
N ASP A 37 -21.60 -1.83 8.53
CA ASP A 37 -22.88 -1.52 9.15
C ASP A 37 -22.84 -1.65 10.68
N LYS A 38 -23.97 -1.36 11.34
CA LYS A 38 -24.12 -1.52 12.80
C LYS A 38 -23.87 -2.95 13.32
N ASN A 39 -23.99 -3.97 12.46
CA ASN A 39 -23.76 -5.37 12.79
C ASN A 39 -22.30 -5.79 12.49
N GLY A 40 -21.49 -4.88 11.94
CA GLY A 40 -20.11 -5.13 11.53
C GLY A 40 -19.99 -5.85 10.19
N ASP A 41 -21.06 -5.92 9.39
CA ASP A 41 -21.01 -6.47 8.03
C ASP A 41 -20.48 -5.43 7.05
N CYS A 42 -19.72 -5.87 6.05
CA CYS A 42 -19.25 -5.01 4.97
C CYS A 42 -20.41 -4.40 4.19
N VAL A 43 -20.30 -3.11 3.86
CA VAL A 43 -21.26 -2.42 3.00
C VAL A 43 -20.84 -2.60 1.54
N PRO A 44 -21.71 -3.14 0.66
CA PRO A 44 -21.39 -3.30 -0.77
C PRO A 44 -21.36 -1.95 -1.49
N TYR A 45 -20.88 -1.93 -2.74
CA TYR A 45 -20.95 -0.74 -3.57
C TYR A 45 -22.40 -0.35 -3.90
N ILE A 46 -23.12 -1.24 -4.59
CA ILE A 46 -24.51 -1.03 -5.04
C ILE A 46 -25.44 -0.94 -3.82
N ASN A 47 -26.28 0.10 -3.78
CA ASN A 47 -27.15 0.50 -2.67
C ASN A 47 -26.40 0.70 -1.34
N GLY A 48 -25.09 0.95 -1.37
CA GLY A 48 -24.25 1.09 -0.19
C GLY A 48 -23.24 2.22 -0.36
N VAL A 49 -21.98 1.88 -0.60
CA VAL A 49 -20.88 2.86 -0.76
C VAL A 49 -21.14 3.85 -1.90
N GLU A 50 -21.89 3.47 -2.94
CA GLU A 50 -22.29 4.40 -4.01
C GLU A 50 -23.05 5.63 -3.46
N ASN A 51 -23.98 5.42 -2.52
CA ASN A 51 -24.75 6.51 -1.90
C ASN A 51 -23.88 7.41 -1.02
N ILE A 52 -22.79 6.86 -0.47
CA ILE A 52 -21.83 7.60 0.35
C ILE A 52 -20.96 8.48 -0.55
N ILE A 53 -20.38 7.92 -1.62
CA ILE A 53 -19.52 8.68 -2.52
C ILE A 53 -20.29 9.75 -3.31
N GLU A 54 -21.55 9.50 -3.67
CA GLU A 54 -22.42 10.51 -4.31
C GLU A 54 -22.73 11.69 -3.39
N GLN A 55 -22.95 11.46 -2.09
CA GLN A 55 -23.13 12.56 -1.13
C GLN A 55 -21.81 13.30 -0.86
N LEU A 56 -20.69 12.56 -0.78
CA LEU A 56 -19.37 13.17 -0.63
C LEU A 56 -19.06 14.11 -1.80
N ALA A 57 -19.46 13.76 -3.02
CA ALA A 57 -19.16 14.49 -4.25
C ALA A 57 -19.50 15.98 -4.20
N GLN A 58 -20.50 16.38 -3.41
CA GLN A 58 -20.90 17.78 -3.22
C GLN A 58 -19.78 18.65 -2.59
N ASN A 59 -18.82 18.02 -1.92
CA ASN A 59 -17.68 18.69 -1.26
C ASN A 59 -16.41 18.69 -2.13
N PHE A 60 -16.44 18.10 -3.33
CA PHE A 60 -15.27 17.94 -4.17
C PHE A 60 -15.46 18.62 -5.54
N PRO A 61 -14.46 19.38 -6.01
CA PRO A 61 -14.54 20.06 -7.30
C PRO A 61 -14.40 19.12 -8.51
N LYS A 62 -13.79 17.95 -8.34
CA LYS A 62 -13.52 17.00 -9.43
C LYS A 62 -14.08 15.62 -9.09
N HIS A 63 -14.74 15.02 -10.07
CA HIS A 63 -15.37 13.70 -9.98
C HIS A 63 -14.77 12.79 -11.05
N VAL A 64 -14.47 11.55 -10.66
CA VAL A 64 -13.89 10.53 -11.54
C VAL A 64 -14.91 9.42 -11.75
N TYR A 65 -15.29 9.23 -13.00
CA TYR A 65 -16.23 8.20 -13.41
C TYR A 65 -15.51 7.09 -14.16
N SER A 66 -15.97 5.86 -13.98
CA SER A 66 -15.49 4.67 -14.67
C SER A 66 -16.70 3.78 -14.96
N GLU A 67 -16.89 3.40 -16.22
CA GLU A 67 -18.05 2.60 -16.65
C GLU A 67 -19.42 3.19 -16.24
N GLY A 68 -19.51 4.52 -16.16
CA GLY A 68 -20.74 5.24 -15.75
C GLY A 68 -20.93 5.37 -14.23
N PHE A 69 -20.02 4.81 -13.42
CA PHE A 69 -20.07 4.83 -11.97
C PHE A 69 -19.11 5.86 -11.40
N LEU A 70 -19.56 6.62 -10.39
CA LEU A 70 -18.68 7.49 -9.62
C LEU A 70 -17.79 6.63 -8.72
N ILE A 71 -16.48 6.67 -8.99
CA ILE A 71 -15.48 5.81 -8.31
C ILE A 71 -14.35 6.61 -7.66
N GLY A 72 -14.32 7.92 -7.84
CA GLY A 72 -13.33 8.77 -7.20
C GLY A 72 -13.70 10.24 -7.16
N LEU A 73 -13.10 10.94 -6.21
CA LEU A 73 -13.27 12.36 -5.95
C LEU A 73 -11.90 12.98 -5.77
N SER A 74 -11.71 14.22 -6.19
CA SER A 74 -10.41 14.89 -6.09
C SER A 74 -10.56 16.36 -5.72
N CYS A 75 -9.72 16.80 -4.79
CA CYS A 75 -9.51 18.21 -4.45
C CYS A 75 -8.01 18.54 -4.45
N ASP A 76 -7.67 19.77 -4.08
CA ASP A 76 -6.27 20.20 -4.09
C ASP A 76 -5.41 19.55 -3.01
N LYS A 77 -6.00 18.96 -1.96
CA LYS A 77 -5.28 18.39 -0.82
C LYS A 77 -5.20 16.86 -0.87
N TYR A 78 -6.24 16.19 -1.34
CA TYR A 78 -6.33 14.73 -1.35
C TYR A 78 -7.29 14.21 -2.42
N ASN A 79 -7.18 12.91 -2.71
CA ASN A 79 -8.13 12.17 -3.54
C ASN A 79 -8.85 11.13 -2.69
N ILE A 80 -10.08 10.81 -3.09
CA ILE A 80 -10.84 9.65 -2.61
C ILE A 80 -11.00 8.67 -3.78
N THR A 81 -10.72 7.40 -3.54
CA THR A 81 -10.76 6.30 -4.51
C THR A 81 -11.44 5.08 -3.89
N LEU A 82 -11.90 4.16 -4.74
CA LEU A 82 -12.48 2.89 -4.31
C LEU A 82 -11.61 1.70 -4.72
N GLU A 83 -11.28 0.90 -3.72
CA GLU A 83 -10.62 -0.40 -3.88
C GLU A 83 -11.62 -1.49 -4.32
N PRO A 84 -11.15 -2.68 -4.76
CA PRO A 84 -12.03 -3.65 -5.41
C PRO A 84 -13.22 -4.13 -4.58
N GLY A 85 -13.06 -4.23 -3.25
CA GLY A 85 -14.11 -4.61 -2.30
C GLY A 85 -14.95 -3.43 -1.78
N ALA A 86 -14.91 -2.27 -2.44
CA ALA A 86 -15.53 -1.02 -2.01
C ALA A 86 -14.93 -0.39 -0.74
N GLN A 87 -13.68 -0.71 -0.41
CA GLN A 87 -12.94 0.05 0.59
C GLN A 87 -12.78 1.50 0.10
N ILE A 88 -12.94 2.46 1.02
CA ILE A 88 -12.73 3.88 0.73
C ILE A 88 -11.28 4.21 1.06
N GLU A 89 -10.53 4.64 0.06
CA GLU A 89 -9.17 5.13 0.21
C GLU A 89 -9.15 6.65 0.21
N ILE A 90 -8.36 7.24 1.11
CA ILE A 90 -7.93 8.63 1.03
C ILE A 90 -6.44 8.67 0.69
N SER A 91 -6.08 9.37 -0.39
CA SER A 91 -4.69 9.60 -0.81
C SER A 91 -4.35 11.09 -0.61
N ILE A 92 -3.63 11.39 0.46
CA ILE A 92 -3.21 12.73 0.88
C ILE A 92 -1.92 13.09 0.15
N LYS A 93 -1.91 14.28 -0.47
CA LYS A 93 -0.73 14.76 -1.21
C LYS A 93 0.50 14.90 -0.30
N PRO A 94 1.72 14.77 -0.87
CA PRO A 94 2.94 14.90 -0.10
C PRO A 94 3.04 16.25 0.63
N THR A 95 3.40 16.19 1.91
CA THR A 95 3.70 17.36 2.74
C THR A 95 4.89 17.06 3.64
N GLU A 96 5.66 18.10 3.98
CA GLU A 96 6.74 18.00 4.96
C GLU A 96 6.23 17.98 6.40
N ASN A 97 4.98 18.40 6.64
CA ASN A 97 4.43 18.58 7.99
C ASN A 97 3.46 17.45 8.35
N ILE A 98 3.79 16.64 9.35
CA ILE A 98 2.93 15.53 9.80
C ILE A 98 1.58 16.04 10.32
N CYS A 99 1.53 17.21 10.96
CA CYS A 99 0.27 17.81 11.43
C CYS A 99 -0.68 18.18 10.29
N GLU A 100 -0.17 18.46 9.09
CA GLU A 100 -1.02 18.76 7.93
C GLU A 100 -1.78 17.49 7.48
N ILE A 101 -1.14 16.33 7.54
CA ILE A 101 -1.78 15.02 7.29
C ILE A 101 -2.90 14.79 8.31
N GLU A 102 -2.64 15.06 9.58
CA GLU A 102 -3.65 14.95 10.66
C GLU A 102 -4.86 15.87 10.43
N ASN A 103 -4.60 17.12 10.04
CA ASN A 103 -5.64 18.10 9.76
C ASN A 103 -6.48 17.72 8.52
N ILE A 104 -5.84 17.28 7.44
CA ILE A 104 -6.52 16.84 6.22
C ILE A 104 -7.39 15.61 6.50
N TYR A 105 -6.86 14.64 7.26
CA TYR A 105 -7.65 13.46 7.62
C TYR A 105 -8.83 13.81 8.54
N SER A 106 -8.64 14.74 9.47
CA SER A 106 -9.71 15.24 10.33
C SER A 106 -10.80 15.97 9.53
N GLU A 107 -10.41 16.75 8.52
CA GLU A 107 -11.34 17.38 7.56
C GLU A 107 -12.15 16.30 6.82
N PHE A 108 -11.49 15.29 6.26
CA PHE A 108 -12.17 14.15 5.62
C PHE A 108 -13.18 13.48 6.55
N LEU A 109 -12.79 13.16 7.80
CA LEU A 109 -13.69 12.56 8.79
C LEU A 109 -14.89 13.46 9.11
N SER A 110 -14.69 14.78 9.19
CA SER A 110 -15.77 15.75 9.47
C SER A 110 -16.83 15.79 8.37
N VAL A 111 -16.46 15.44 7.14
CA VAL A 111 -17.38 15.41 5.98
C VAL A 111 -18.04 14.03 5.85
N ILE A 112 -17.28 12.95 5.97
CA ILE A 112 -17.82 11.60 5.72
C ILE A 112 -18.65 11.04 6.87
N ASN A 113 -18.28 11.31 8.14
CA ASN A 113 -18.98 10.72 9.30
C ASN A 113 -20.47 11.10 9.35
N PRO A 114 -20.87 12.38 9.16
CA PRO A 114 -22.29 12.74 9.12
C PRO A 114 -23.08 12.06 7.99
N ILE A 115 -22.42 11.67 6.89
CA ILE A 115 -23.05 10.92 5.81
C ILE A 115 -23.26 9.47 6.25
N LEU A 116 -22.21 8.84 6.80
CA LEU A 116 -22.26 7.45 7.29
C LEU A 116 -23.30 7.26 8.40
N ASP A 117 -23.41 8.22 9.32
CA ASP A 117 -24.35 8.18 10.44
C ASP A 117 -25.81 8.06 9.97
N LYS A 118 -26.19 8.70 8.85
CA LYS A 118 -27.54 8.59 8.27
C LYS A 118 -27.92 7.16 7.91
N TYR A 119 -26.93 6.33 7.59
CA TYR A 119 -27.10 4.92 7.23
C TYR A 119 -26.76 3.96 8.37
N SER A 120 -26.37 4.47 9.55
CA SER A 120 -25.79 3.66 10.64
C SER A 120 -24.57 2.86 10.18
N TYR A 121 -23.75 3.46 9.32
CA TYR A 121 -22.47 2.91 8.86
C TYR A 121 -21.32 3.55 9.62
N ARG A 122 -20.15 2.92 9.58
CA ARG A 122 -18.89 3.49 10.10
C ARG A 122 -17.70 3.05 9.29
N LEU A 123 -16.62 3.83 9.35
CA LEU A 123 -15.31 3.43 8.87
C LEU A 123 -14.61 2.54 9.91
N THR A 124 -13.84 1.57 9.47
CA THR A 124 -12.90 0.84 10.32
C THR A 124 -11.52 0.74 9.67
N THR A 125 -10.49 0.87 10.51
CA THR A 125 -9.08 0.88 10.14
C THR A 125 -8.41 -0.39 10.64
N LEU A 126 -8.66 -1.49 9.94
CA LEU A 126 -8.08 -2.82 10.21
C LEU A 126 -7.38 -3.32 8.96
N GLY A 127 -6.32 -4.11 9.12
CA GLY A 127 -5.61 -4.72 8.00
C GLY A 127 -6.43 -5.74 7.21
N TYR A 128 -7.45 -6.32 7.85
CA TYR A 128 -8.33 -7.31 7.22
C TYR A 128 -9.78 -7.18 7.68
N MET A 129 -10.73 -7.48 6.79
CA MET A 129 -12.17 -7.46 7.05
C MET A 129 -12.50 -8.30 8.30
N PRO A 130 -13.05 -7.70 9.37
CA PRO A 130 -13.20 -8.39 10.66
C PRO A 130 -14.31 -9.44 10.71
N LYS A 131 -15.24 -9.45 9.75
CA LYS A 131 -16.44 -10.31 9.81
C LYS A 131 -16.66 -11.13 8.54
N ASN A 132 -16.87 -10.47 7.42
CA ASN A 132 -17.20 -11.14 6.16
C ASN A 132 -16.00 -11.89 5.59
N LYS A 133 -16.28 -13.00 4.90
CA LYS A 133 -15.27 -13.70 4.11
C LYS A 133 -15.07 -12.96 2.79
N ALA A 134 -13.83 -12.93 2.29
CA ALA A 134 -13.52 -12.19 1.06
C ALA A 134 -14.39 -12.62 -0.13
N LYS A 135 -14.72 -13.91 -0.23
CA LYS A 135 -15.56 -14.44 -1.31
C LYS A 135 -17.01 -13.91 -1.32
N ASP A 136 -17.50 -13.47 -0.16
CA ASP A 136 -18.88 -12.99 0.01
C ASP A 136 -18.99 -11.47 -0.21
N ILE A 137 -17.85 -10.79 -0.40
CA ILE A 137 -17.77 -9.36 -0.71
C ILE A 137 -17.82 -9.20 -2.24
N SER A 138 -18.76 -8.40 -2.74
CA SER A 138 -18.89 -8.09 -4.17
C SER A 138 -17.80 -7.15 -4.65
N LEU A 139 -17.40 -7.27 -5.91
CA LEU A 139 -16.52 -6.28 -6.54
C LEU A 139 -17.30 -5.03 -6.93
N ILE A 140 -16.64 -3.86 -6.88
CA ILE A 140 -17.18 -2.65 -7.51
C ILE A 140 -17.27 -2.85 -9.04
N PRO A 141 -18.20 -2.17 -9.75
CA PRO A 141 -18.43 -2.37 -11.18
C PRO A 141 -17.35 -1.72 -12.06
N LYS A 142 -16.13 -2.28 -12.03
CA LYS A 142 -14.97 -1.80 -12.80
C LYS A 142 -14.32 -2.97 -13.56
N LYS A 143 -14.21 -2.89 -14.90
CA LYS A 143 -13.68 -3.99 -15.73
C LYS A 143 -12.27 -4.41 -15.33
N ARG A 144 -11.44 -3.45 -14.90
CA ARG A 144 -10.10 -3.71 -14.35
C ARG A 144 -10.14 -4.77 -13.25
N TYR A 145 -11.07 -4.66 -12.32
CA TYR A 145 -11.18 -5.57 -11.18
C TYR A 145 -11.84 -6.89 -11.55
N GLU A 146 -12.75 -6.91 -12.53
CA GLU A 146 -13.27 -8.16 -13.09
C GLU A 146 -12.13 -9.01 -13.68
N TYR A 147 -11.26 -8.39 -14.49
CA TYR A 147 -10.13 -9.05 -15.13
C TYR A 147 -9.05 -9.50 -14.13
N MET A 148 -8.72 -8.66 -13.14
CA MET A 148 -7.84 -9.06 -12.04
C MET A 148 -8.43 -10.26 -11.28
N ASN A 149 -9.70 -10.24 -10.94
CA ASN A 149 -10.37 -11.34 -10.24
C ASN A 149 -10.43 -12.62 -11.10
N LYS A 150 -10.52 -12.50 -12.42
CA LYS A 150 -10.42 -13.64 -13.34
C LYS A 150 -9.00 -14.21 -13.37
N TYR A 151 -7.99 -13.35 -13.44
CA TYR A 151 -6.57 -13.74 -13.47
C TYR A 151 -6.11 -14.39 -12.17
N PHE A 152 -6.46 -13.83 -11.01
CA PHE A 152 -6.08 -14.41 -9.71
C PHE A 152 -6.78 -15.72 -9.36
N LYS A 153 -7.62 -16.27 -10.25
CA LYS A 153 -8.10 -17.67 -10.14
C LYS A 153 -7.09 -18.67 -10.69
N SER A 154 -6.16 -18.23 -11.53
CA SER A 154 -5.13 -19.09 -12.14
C SER A 154 -3.74 -18.93 -11.51
N VAL A 155 -3.54 -17.95 -10.62
CA VAL A 155 -2.27 -17.73 -9.92
C VAL A 155 -2.49 -17.52 -8.42
N GLY A 156 -1.60 -18.10 -7.61
CA GLY A 156 -1.70 -18.07 -6.14
C GLY A 156 -3.02 -18.64 -5.60
N THR A 157 -3.29 -18.42 -4.31
CA THR A 157 -4.59 -18.76 -3.71
C THR A 157 -5.26 -17.61 -2.97
N ARG A 158 -4.57 -16.46 -2.86
CA ARG A 158 -4.97 -15.35 -1.99
C ARG A 158 -5.33 -14.05 -2.71
N GLY A 159 -5.35 -14.02 -4.04
CA GLY A 159 -5.74 -12.82 -4.78
C GLY A 159 -7.16 -12.33 -4.45
N ILE A 160 -8.11 -13.23 -4.18
CA ILE A 160 -9.45 -12.85 -3.72
C ILE A 160 -9.43 -12.18 -2.34
N ASN A 161 -8.58 -12.67 -1.42
CA ASN A 161 -8.42 -12.10 -0.08
C ASN A 161 -7.78 -10.71 -0.18
N MET A 162 -6.75 -10.55 -1.01
CA MET A 162 -6.10 -9.26 -1.26
C MET A 162 -7.09 -8.24 -1.83
N MET A 163 -7.78 -8.57 -2.92
CA MET A 163 -8.64 -7.59 -3.59
C MET A 163 -9.81 -7.09 -2.72
N ARG A 164 -10.39 -7.97 -1.89
CA ARG A 164 -11.68 -7.72 -1.25
C ARG A 164 -11.63 -7.63 0.26
N GLY A 165 -10.61 -8.22 0.87
CA GLY A 165 -10.54 -8.45 2.30
C GLY A 165 -9.47 -7.65 3.02
N THR A 166 -8.56 -6.97 2.31
CA THR A 166 -7.48 -6.19 2.94
C THR A 166 -7.73 -4.69 2.87
N ALA A 167 -7.17 -3.96 3.85
CA ALA A 167 -7.01 -2.51 3.80
C ALA A 167 -5.60 -2.13 4.28
N SER A 168 -4.99 -1.11 3.68
CA SER A 168 -3.60 -0.71 3.96
C SER A 168 -3.44 0.76 4.38
N ALA A 169 -2.27 1.05 4.97
CA ALA A 169 -1.74 2.40 5.09
C ALA A 169 -0.41 2.46 4.34
N GLN A 170 -0.30 3.31 3.33
CA GLN A 170 0.88 3.38 2.46
C GLN A 170 1.53 4.75 2.63
N VAL A 171 2.87 4.78 2.64
CA VAL A 171 3.63 6.03 2.70
C VAL A 171 4.49 6.14 1.45
N SER A 172 4.39 7.28 0.78
CA SER A 172 5.19 7.59 -0.40
C SER A 172 6.27 8.63 -0.08
N ILE A 173 7.46 8.41 -0.60
CA ILE A 173 8.61 9.33 -0.48
C ILE A 173 9.19 9.67 -1.86
N ASP A 174 9.73 10.88 -1.96
CA ASP A 174 10.38 11.36 -3.16
C ASP A 174 11.88 10.99 -3.21
N PHE A 175 12.46 11.09 -4.41
CA PHE A 175 13.89 10.95 -4.64
C PHE A 175 14.44 12.11 -5.47
N ALA A 176 15.69 12.48 -5.19
CA ALA A 176 16.37 13.59 -5.87
C ALA A 176 16.76 13.23 -7.30
N ASP A 177 17.34 12.04 -7.47
CA ASP A 177 17.86 11.48 -8.71
C ASP A 177 17.87 9.94 -8.66
N GLU A 178 18.39 9.28 -9.70
CA GLU A 178 18.46 7.81 -9.76
C GLU A 178 19.30 7.20 -8.63
N LYS A 179 20.42 7.84 -8.26
CA LYS A 179 21.30 7.30 -7.23
C LYS A 179 20.64 7.33 -5.87
N ASP A 180 20.01 8.45 -5.52
CA ASP A 180 19.21 8.58 -4.30
C ASP A 180 18.03 7.60 -4.31
N CYS A 181 17.33 7.47 -5.44
CA CYS A 181 16.23 6.52 -5.59
C CYS A 181 16.67 5.08 -5.32
N VAL A 182 17.76 4.62 -5.95
CA VAL A 182 18.27 3.25 -5.77
C VAL A 182 18.63 2.99 -4.30
N GLN A 183 19.25 3.95 -3.62
CA GLN A 183 19.59 3.83 -2.20
C GLN A 183 18.34 3.74 -1.32
N LYS A 184 17.37 4.63 -1.53
CA LYS A 184 16.11 4.65 -0.78
C LYS A 184 15.28 3.40 -1.05
N PHE A 185 15.20 2.96 -2.31
CA PHE A 185 14.43 1.78 -2.72
C PHE A 185 15.02 0.49 -2.13
N LYS A 186 16.35 0.34 -2.14
CA LYS A 186 17.05 -0.75 -1.44
C LYS A 186 16.74 -0.74 0.06
N LYS A 187 16.94 0.41 0.73
CA LYS A 187 16.67 0.58 2.16
C LYS A 187 15.22 0.20 2.50
N ALA A 188 14.25 0.71 1.74
CA ALA A 188 12.83 0.42 1.91
C ALA A 188 12.52 -1.08 1.84
N ASN A 189 13.06 -1.78 0.82
CA ASN A 189 12.85 -3.22 0.67
C ASN A 189 13.45 -4.01 1.85
N ILE A 190 14.64 -3.63 2.31
CA ILE A 190 15.30 -4.28 3.45
C ILE A 190 14.50 -4.13 4.75
N ILE A 191 13.94 -2.94 5.02
CA ILE A 191 13.20 -2.69 6.27
C ILE A 191 11.74 -3.15 6.20
N SER A 192 11.21 -3.42 4.99
CA SER A 192 9.81 -3.79 4.76
C SER A 192 9.26 -4.92 5.67
N PRO A 193 10.01 -5.98 6.03
CA PRO A 193 9.47 -7.02 6.92
C PRO A 193 9.18 -6.47 8.33
N ILE A 194 10.02 -5.56 8.84
CA ILE A 194 9.83 -4.95 10.16
C ILE A 194 8.69 -3.95 10.12
N LEU A 195 8.56 -3.18 9.04
CA LEU A 195 7.41 -2.30 8.85
C LEU A 195 6.09 -3.08 8.89
N SER A 196 6.04 -4.27 8.26
CA SER A 196 4.85 -5.13 8.32
C SER A 196 4.54 -5.58 9.76
N LEU A 197 5.56 -5.88 10.57
CA LEU A 197 5.40 -6.35 11.95
C LEU A 197 4.89 -5.25 12.88
N ILE A 198 5.56 -4.09 12.90
CA ILE A 198 5.22 -3.01 13.83
C ILE A 198 3.84 -2.41 13.52
N CYS A 199 3.37 -2.57 12.29
CA CYS A 199 2.06 -2.12 11.82
C CYS A 199 1.01 -3.25 11.75
N ASP A 200 1.26 -4.45 12.29
CA ASP A 200 0.29 -5.56 12.24
C ASP A 200 -1.01 -5.20 12.99
N ASN A 201 -2.11 -5.16 12.24
CA ASN A 201 -3.42 -4.72 12.72
C ASN A 201 -4.56 -5.58 12.13
N ALA A 202 -4.30 -6.87 11.95
CA ALA A 202 -5.26 -7.82 11.37
C ALA A 202 -5.55 -9.00 12.33
N PRO A 203 -6.47 -8.83 13.30
CA PRO A 203 -6.74 -9.85 14.33
C PRO A 203 -7.60 -11.03 13.84
N VAL A 204 -8.30 -10.89 12.72
CA VAL A 204 -9.27 -11.87 12.21
C VAL A 204 -8.94 -12.19 10.74
N PHE A 205 -9.06 -13.47 10.39
CA PHE A 205 -8.99 -13.95 9.02
C PHE A 205 -10.19 -14.83 8.70
N GLU A 206 -10.95 -14.49 7.67
CA GLU A 206 -12.09 -15.27 7.17
C GLU A 206 -13.12 -15.64 8.27
N GLY A 207 -13.37 -14.70 9.18
CA GLY A 207 -14.33 -14.84 10.29
C GLY A 207 -13.80 -15.59 11.52
N LYS A 208 -12.49 -15.89 11.59
CA LYS A 208 -11.85 -16.55 12.75
C LYS A 208 -10.65 -15.75 13.26
N PRO A 209 -10.34 -15.79 14.56
CA PRO A 209 -9.10 -15.20 15.07
C PRO A 209 -7.87 -15.71 14.31
N PHE A 210 -7.02 -14.79 13.85
CA PHE A 210 -5.79 -15.13 13.16
C PHE A 210 -4.65 -15.29 14.16
N LEU A 211 -4.04 -16.48 14.22
CA LEU A 211 -2.99 -16.80 15.21
C LEU A 211 -1.57 -16.46 14.75
N GLY A 212 -1.33 -16.31 13.44
CA GLY A 212 -0.05 -15.85 12.90
C GLY A 212 0.11 -14.34 13.02
N ASN A 213 1.21 -13.80 12.50
CA ASN A 213 1.45 -12.35 12.46
C ASN A 213 1.39 -11.85 11.02
N THR A 214 1.25 -10.54 10.86
CA THR A 214 1.36 -9.83 9.57
C THR A 214 0.50 -10.48 8.48
N LEU A 215 -0.81 -10.64 8.77
CA LEU A 215 -1.74 -11.37 7.89
C LEU A 215 -1.71 -10.88 6.44
N ARG A 216 -1.60 -9.57 6.21
CA ARG A 216 -1.47 -9.02 4.86
C ARG A 216 -0.21 -9.55 4.17
N THR A 217 0.92 -9.64 4.85
CA THR A 217 2.15 -10.23 4.27
C THR A 217 1.95 -11.70 3.92
N TYR A 218 1.29 -12.47 4.80
CA TYR A 218 0.91 -13.86 4.50
C TYR A 218 0.03 -13.97 3.25
N ILE A 219 -0.93 -13.06 3.07
CA ILE A 219 -1.78 -12.98 1.88
C ILE A 219 -0.95 -12.64 0.64
N TRP A 220 -0.18 -11.55 0.67
CA TRP A 220 0.61 -11.06 -0.46
C TRP A 220 1.65 -12.07 -0.97
N ASN A 221 2.22 -12.89 -0.09
CA ASN A 221 3.14 -13.97 -0.47
C ASN A 221 2.50 -15.08 -1.32
N ASP A 222 1.17 -15.16 -1.40
CA ASP A 222 0.43 -16.17 -2.18
C ASP A 222 -0.66 -15.54 -3.08
N VAL A 223 -0.40 -14.32 -3.56
CA VAL A 223 -1.20 -13.66 -4.60
C VAL A 223 -0.65 -13.99 -5.98
N ASP A 224 0.57 -13.56 -6.28
CA ASP A 224 1.22 -13.75 -7.59
C ASP A 224 2.72 -13.43 -7.49
N ASN A 225 3.56 -14.40 -7.85
CA ASN A 225 5.02 -14.30 -7.80
C ASN A 225 5.61 -13.31 -8.82
N ASP A 226 4.91 -13.01 -9.91
CA ASP A 226 5.42 -12.12 -10.96
C ASP A 226 5.32 -10.64 -10.56
N ARG A 227 4.50 -10.32 -9.56
CA ARG A 227 4.17 -8.92 -9.23
C ARG A 227 4.10 -8.59 -7.75
N CYS A 228 4.23 -9.56 -6.85
CA CYS A 228 4.18 -9.37 -5.40
C CYS A 228 5.53 -9.72 -4.75
N GLY A 229 5.72 -9.27 -3.50
CA GLY A 229 6.93 -9.56 -2.73
C GLY A 229 8.08 -8.59 -3.00
N ILE A 230 9.32 -9.07 -2.89
CA ILE A 230 10.52 -8.25 -3.08
C ILE A 230 10.95 -8.31 -4.55
N VAL A 231 11.25 -7.15 -5.12
CA VAL A 231 11.74 -7.04 -6.50
C VAL A 231 13.04 -7.83 -6.67
N PRO A 232 13.15 -8.81 -7.60
CA PRO A 232 14.24 -9.78 -7.63
C PRO A 232 15.65 -9.20 -7.72
N THR A 233 15.84 -8.08 -8.42
CA THR A 233 17.15 -7.48 -8.68
C THR A 233 17.43 -6.25 -7.81
N VAL A 234 16.57 -5.96 -6.81
CA VAL A 234 16.62 -4.69 -6.09
C VAL A 234 17.93 -4.45 -5.37
N LEU A 235 18.62 -5.51 -4.93
CA LEU A 235 19.89 -5.42 -4.21
C LEU A 235 21.12 -5.52 -5.12
N ASP A 236 20.94 -5.77 -6.41
CA ASP A 236 22.06 -5.92 -7.35
C ASP A 236 22.85 -4.62 -7.44
N SER A 237 24.17 -4.73 -7.66
CA SER A 237 25.07 -3.57 -7.71
C SER A 237 24.77 -2.63 -8.87
N ASP A 238 24.18 -3.15 -9.95
CA ASP A 238 23.81 -2.42 -11.18
C ASP A 238 22.30 -2.07 -11.24
N PHE A 239 21.55 -2.24 -10.15
CA PHE A 239 20.15 -1.83 -10.09
C PHE A 239 20.00 -0.33 -10.44
N SER A 240 19.02 -0.04 -11.31
CA SER A 240 18.78 1.27 -11.95
C SER A 240 17.32 1.37 -12.38
N PHE A 241 16.88 2.56 -12.81
CA PHE A 241 15.55 2.74 -13.42
C PHE A 241 15.35 1.83 -14.62
N LYS A 242 16.40 1.68 -15.45
CA LYS A 242 16.36 0.78 -16.60
C LYS A 242 16.17 -0.67 -16.18
N LYS A 243 16.88 -1.15 -15.15
CA LYS A 243 16.70 -2.51 -14.63
C LYS A 243 15.30 -2.76 -14.07
N TYR A 244 14.72 -1.77 -13.40
CA TYR A 244 13.33 -1.86 -12.95
C TYR A 244 12.35 -1.88 -14.14
N ALA A 245 12.55 -1.02 -15.14
CA ALA A 245 11.75 -1.01 -16.36
C ALA A 245 11.85 -2.34 -17.13
N GLU A 246 13.04 -2.94 -17.23
CA GLU A 246 13.26 -4.27 -17.81
C GLU A 246 12.47 -5.35 -17.07
N TYR A 247 12.49 -5.34 -15.73
CA TYR A 247 11.69 -6.25 -14.91
C TYR A 247 10.20 -6.13 -15.21
N ILE A 248 9.66 -4.91 -15.24
CA ILE A 248 8.25 -4.66 -15.54
C ILE A 248 7.92 -5.10 -16.97
N TYR A 249 8.70 -4.68 -17.97
CA TYR A 249 8.42 -4.94 -19.38
C TYR A 249 8.50 -6.43 -19.76
N ASN A 250 9.28 -7.22 -19.02
CA ASN A 250 9.40 -8.68 -19.24
C ASN A 250 8.42 -9.52 -18.41
N SER A 251 7.53 -8.88 -17.66
CA SER A 251 6.54 -9.54 -16.81
C SER A 251 5.15 -9.56 -17.46
N PRO A 252 4.25 -10.46 -17.02
CA PRO A 252 2.87 -10.50 -17.52
C PRO A 252 2.04 -9.27 -17.16
N ALA A 253 1.34 -8.71 -18.15
CA ALA A 253 0.24 -7.79 -17.90
C ALA A 253 -1.06 -8.59 -17.79
N ILE A 254 -1.83 -8.36 -16.71
CA ILE A 254 -3.18 -8.92 -16.55
C ILE A 254 -4.10 -8.36 -17.64
N LEU A 255 -3.94 -7.07 -17.94
CA LEU A 255 -4.73 -6.32 -18.90
C LEU A 255 -3.96 -5.11 -19.42
N THR A 256 -4.37 -4.62 -20.58
CA THR A 256 -3.88 -3.39 -21.21
C THR A 256 -4.99 -2.36 -21.32
N VAL A 257 -4.60 -1.10 -21.55
CA VAL A 257 -5.50 0.02 -21.77
C VAL A 257 -5.15 0.73 -23.08
N ASN A 258 -6.17 1.13 -23.83
CA ASN A 258 -6.04 1.97 -25.01
C ASN A 258 -7.20 2.98 -25.05
N GLY A 259 -6.98 4.18 -24.52
CA GLY A 259 -8.09 5.09 -24.22
C GLY A 259 -9.03 4.44 -23.18
N ASP A 260 -10.32 4.36 -23.51
CA ASP A 260 -11.34 3.74 -22.66
C ASP A 260 -11.45 2.22 -22.84
N ASP A 261 -10.73 1.64 -23.81
CA ASP A 261 -10.75 0.21 -24.08
C ASP A 261 -9.80 -0.54 -23.15
N ILE A 262 -10.32 -1.57 -22.47
CA ILE A 262 -9.60 -2.45 -21.55
C ILE A 262 -9.62 -3.86 -22.15
N GLU A 263 -8.44 -4.43 -22.40
CA GLU A 263 -8.30 -5.78 -22.95
C GLU A 263 -7.69 -6.73 -21.92
N PHE A 264 -8.31 -7.91 -21.73
CA PHE A 264 -7.77 -8.95 -20.87
C PHE A 264 -6.66 -9.74 -21.57
N THR A 265 -5.44 -9.66 -21.04
CA THR A 265 -4.24 -10.27 -21.66
C THR A 265 -3.74 -11.52 -20.93
N ALA A 266 -4.35 -11.85 -19.78
CA ALA A 266 -4.02 -13.03 -18.96
C ALA A 266 -2.54 -13.05 -18.54
N ASP A 267 -1.76 -14.04 -18.98
CA ASP A 267 -0.36 -14.26 -18.63
C ASP A 267 0.64 -13.80 -19.71
N LYS A 268 0.16 -13.12 -20.76
CA LYS A 268 1.02 -12.59 -21.82
C LYS A 268 1.97 -11.53 -21.27
N LYS A 269 3.25 -11.63 -21.63
CA LYS A 269 4.27 -10.64 -21.27
C LYS A 269 4.03 -9.32 -21.99
N ILE A 270 4.35 -8.23 -21.31
CA ILE A 270 4.21 -6.87 -21.85
C ILE A 270 5.06 -6.71 -23.12
N CYS A 271 6.28 -7.26 -23.14
CA CYS A 271 7.14 -7.23 -24.32
C CYS A 271 6.53 -7.93 -25.55
N ASP A 272 5.78 -9.01 -25.36
CA ASP A 272 5.10 -9.72 -26.46
C ASP A 272 3.87 -8.96 -26.95
N ILE A 273 3.14 -8.32 -26.03
CA ILE A 273 1.95 -7.50 -26.33
C ILE A 273 2.34 -6.27 -27.15
N TYR A 274 3.43 -5.58 -26.76
CA TYR A 274 3.88 -4.33 -27.37
C TYR A 274 5.10 -4.51 -28.28
N LYS A 275 5.28 -5.71 -28.86
CA LYS A 275 6.44 -6.02 -29.72
C LYS A 275 6.55 -5.13 -30.96
N ASP A 276 5.39 -4.75 -31.53
CA ASP A 276 5.29 -3.97 -32.77
C ASP A 276 4.70 -2.56 -32.52
N THR A 277 4.42 -2.22 -31.27
CA THR A 277 3.69 -1.00 -30.90
C THR A 277 4.43 -0.25 -29.80
N PRO A 278 4.88 1.00 -30.05
CA PRO A 278 5.44 1.85 -29.01
C PRO A 278 4.44 2.15 -27.90
N ILE A 279 4.89 2.07 -26.64
CA ILE A 279 4.11 2.54 -25.49
C ILE A 279 4.28 4.04 -25.29
N ASN A 280 3.28 4.68 -24.69
CA ASN A 280 3.34 6.08 -24.26
C ASN A 280 3.33 6.19 -22.73
N GLU A 281 3.36 7.43 -22.22
CA GLU A 281 3.39 7.70 -20.78
C GLU A 281 2.19 7.13 -20.02
N SER A 282 0.98 7.23 -20.59
CA SER A 282 -0.25 6.70 -19.97
C SER A 282 -0.23 5.17 -19.88
N ILE A 283 0.28 4.49 -20.92
CA ILE A 283 0.49 3.04 -20.89
C ILE A 283 1.55 2.68 -19.85
N ALA A 284 2.67 3.40 -19.79
CA ALA A 284 3.72 3.17 -18.79
C ALA A 284 3.17 3.28 -17.35
N GLU A 285 2.38 4.32 -17.06
CA GLU A 285 1.70 4.47 -15.77
C GLU A 285 0.79 3.28 -15.46
N HIS A 286 -0.05 2.89 -16.42
CA HIS A 286 -0.95 1.76 -16.26
C HIS A 286 -0.18 0.47 -15.94
N LEU A 287 0.85 0.16 -16.72
CA LEU A 287 1.68 -1.03 -16.54
C LEU A 287 2.30 -1.07 -15.15
N LEU A 288 2.92 0.02 -14.69
CA LEU A 288 3.50 0.11 -13.34
C LEU A 288 2.43 -0.06 -12.24
N SER A 289 1.22 0.46 -12.44
CA SER A 289 0.11 0.32 -11.48
C SER A 289 -0.38 -1.12 -11.30
N MET A 290 0.00 -2.04 -12.19
CA MET A 290 -0.39 -3.45 -12.15
C MET A 290 0.61 -4.34 -11.40
N PHE A 291 1.65 -3.74 -10.80
CA PHE A 291 2.59 -4.43 -9.93
C PHE A 291 2.40 -3.99 -8.48
N PHE A 292 2.56 -4.94 -7.56
CA PHE A 292 2.25 -4.77 -6.14
C PHE A 292 3.36 -5.35 -5.24
N PRO A 293 4.65 -5.03 -5.48
CA PRO A 293 5.73 -5.43 -4.58
C PRO A 293 5.53 -4.81 -3.19
N ASP A 294 6.30 -5.24 -2.19
CA ASP A 294 6.27 -4.65 -0.84
C ASP A 294 6.68 -3.15 -0.87
N VAL A 295 7.55 -2.79 -1.81
CA VAL A 295 7.92 -1.41 -2.13
C VAL A 295 7.85 -1.22 -3.64
N ARG A 296 7.05 -0.26 -4.08
CA ARG A 296 6.79 0.01 -5.50
C ARG A 296 7.50 1.28 -5.95
N LEU A 297 8.00 1.26 -7.18
CA LEU A 297 8.64 2.42 -7.80
C LEU A 297 7.77 2.93 -8.96
N LYS A 298 7.30 4.18 -8.83
CA LYS A 298 6.70 4.97 -9.92
C LYS A 298 7.53 6.26 -10.08
N LYS A 299 6.88 7.43 -10.16
CA LYS A 299 7.51 8.75 -10.01
C LYS A 299 7.91 9.08 -8.56
N TYR A 300 7.71 8.13 -7.65
CA TYR A 300 8.02 8.18 -6.22
C TYR A 300 8.19 6.73 -5.73
N ILE A 301 8.75 6.56 -4.53
CA ILE A 301 8.85 5.26 -3.86
C ILE A 301 7.66 5.11 -2.93
N GLU A 302 6.87 4.07 -3.12
CA GLU A 302 5.69 3.77 -2.31
C GLU A 302 5.95 2.57 -1.41
N ILE A 303 5.81 2.74 -0.10
CA ILE A 303 6.09 1.76 0.94
C ILE A 303 4.76 1.20 1.47
N ARG A 304 4.48 -0.05 1.11
CA ARG A 304 3.16 -0.70 1.16
C ARG A 304 2.92 -1.77 2.27
N PRO A 305 3.90 -2.21 3.09
CA PRO A 305 3.67 -3.36 3.98
C PRO A 305 2.69 -3.09 5.14
N ALA A 306 2.47 -1.84 5.53
CA ALA A 306 1.67 -1.52 6.71
C ALA A 306 0.16 -1.77 6.49
N ASP A 307 -0.48 -2.33 7.50
CA ASP A 307 -1.93 -2.50 7.53
C ASP A 307 -2.63 -1.13 7.67
N SER A 308 -3.91 -1.06 7.33
CA SER A 308 -4.73 0.08 7.75
C SER A 308 -4.76 0.15 9.27
N MET A 309 -4.62 1.35 9.82
CA MET A 309 -4.50 1.61 11.26
C MET A 309 -5.24 2.89 11.65
N PRO A 310 -5.62 3.07 12.92
CA PRO A 310 -6.11 4.34 13.41
C PRO A 310 -5.12 5.47 13.11
N ILE A 311 -5.62 6.67 12.79
CA ILE A 311 -4.80 7.78 12.29
C ILE A 311 -3.57 8.07 13.13
N LYS A 312 -3.64 8.01 14.46
CA LYS A 312 -2.47 8.25 15.33
C LYS A 312 -1.28 7.32 15.02
N TYR A 313 -1.53 6.10 14.59
CA TYR A 313 -0.49 5.13 14.22
C TYR A 313 -0.06 5.27 12.76
N VAL A 314 -0.94 5.74 11.88
CA VAL A 314 -0.59 6.11 10.51
C VAL A 314 0.36 7.32 10.51
N LEU A 315 0.08 8.33 11.34
CA LEU A 315 0.98 9.46 11.55
C LEU A 315 2.33 8.99 12.13
N ALA A 316 2.31 8.13 13.15
CA ALA A 316 3.53 7.56 13.70
C ALA A 316 4.35 6.76 12.68
N TYR A 317 3.68 6.01 11.80
CA TYR A 317 4.30 5.27 10.70
C TYR A 317 4.90 6.23 9.65
N ALA A 318 4.16 7.24 9.21
CA ALA A 318 4.67 8.27 8.30
C ALA A 318 5.88 9.01 8.88
N THR A 319 5.84 9.35 10.18
CA THR A 319 6.97 9.93 10.91
C THR A 319 8.18 8.99 10.99
N LEU A 320 7.96 7.69 11.26
CA LEU A 320 9.03 6.69 11.24
C LEU A 320 9.70 6.62 9.87
N ILE A 321 8.91 6.60 8.79
CA ILE A 321 9.40 6.61 7.42
C ILE A 321 10.18 7.90 7.14
N LYS A 322 9.63 9.07 7.47
CA LYS A 322 10.34 10.35 7.32
C LYS A 322 11.71 10.31 8.00
N GLY A 323 11.75 9.92 9.28
CA GLY A 323 13.00 9.87 10.05
C GLY A 323 14.00 8.83 9.53
N ILE A 324 13.57 7.63 9.13
CA ILE A 324 14.51 6.59 8.69
C ILE A 324 15.19 6.97 7.38
N PHE A 325 14.50 7.68 6.49
CA PHE A 325 15.07 8.17 5.23
C PHE A 325 15.89 9.45 5.37
N MET A 326 15.73 10.20 6.48
CA MET A 326 16.66 11.25 6.89
C MET A 326 17.91 10.72 7.60
N SER A 327 17.87 9.47 8.10
CA SER A 327 18.97 8.86 8.86
C SER A 327 19.99 8.10 7.99
N ASP A 328 21.19 7.93 8.53
CA ASP A 328 22.25 7.07 7.96
C ASP A 328 22.02 5.57 8.20
N PHE A 329 20.84 5.17 8.71
CA PHE A 329 20.55 3.77 8.96
C PHE A 329 20.68 2.96 7.67
N SER A 330 21.48 1.89 7.74
CA SER A 330 21.69 0.95 6.66
C SER A 330 21.95 -0.44 7.22
N LEU A 331 21.63 -1.45 6.41
CA LEU A 331 21.91 -2.86 6.67
C LEU A 331 22.40 -3.46 5.36
N ASP A 332 23.35 -4.37 5.46
CA ASP A 332 23.83 -5.18 4.34
C ASP A 332 23.28 -6.60 4.48
N VAL A 333 22.37 -6.98 3.59
CA VAL A 333 21.63 -8.24 3.65
C VAL A 333 21.43 -8.79 2.24
N SER A 334 21.24 -10.10 2.12
CA SER A 334 20.85 -10.71 0.85
C SER A 334 19.34 -10.63 0.63
N LEU A 335 18.92 -10.75 -0.63
CA LEU A 335 17.49 -10.83 -0.99
C LEU A 335 16.80 -12.00 -0.27
N SER A 336 17.47 -13.16 -0.22
CA SER A 336 16.97 -14.35 0.47
C SER A 336 16.75 -14.13 1.96
N ALA A 337 17.59 -13.30 2.60
CA ALA A 337 17.44 -12.95 4.00
C ALA A 337 16.18 -12.11 4.23
N ILE A 338 15.81 -11.22 3.29
CA ILE A 338 14.55 -10.45 3.37
C ILE A 338 13.35 -11.40 3.31
N THR A 339 13.33 -12.32 2.34
CA THR A 339 12.27 -13.34 2.21
C THR A 339 12.17 -14.22 3.46
N GLN A 340 13.31 -14.64 4.01
CA GLN A 340 13.36 -15.42 5.25
C GLN A 340 12.83 -14.62 6.44
N ALA A 341 13.19 -13.34 6.55
CA ALA A 341 12.68 -12.45 7.60
C ALA A 341 11.16 -12.33 7.56
N LYS A 342 10.56 -12.14 6.37
CA LYS A 342 9.08 -12.12 6.20
C LYS A 342 8.44 -13.40 6.75
N ASN A 343 8.96 -14.56 6.34
CA ASN A 343 8.42 -15.85 6.76
C ASN A 343 8.59 -16.10 8.27
N ASN A 344 9.74 -15.75 8.83
CA ASN A 344 10.00 -15.88 10.26
C ASN A 344 9.07 -14.99 11.08
N ILE A 345 8.83 -13.75 10.63
CA ILE A 345 7.93 -12.79 11.28
C ILE A 345 6.49 -13.32 11.30
N ILE A 346 5.98 -13.83 10.19
CA ILE A 346 4.63 -14.42 10.14
C ILE A 346 4.45 -15.47 11.26
N LEU A 347 5.47 -16.29 11.50
CA LEU A 347 5.43 -17.37 12.48
C LEU A 347 5.70 -16.92 13.93
N LYS A 348 6.61 -15.97 14.14
CA LYS A 348 7.19 -15.69 15.47
C LYS A 348 7.04 -14.23 15.95
N GLY A 349 6.49 -13.35 15.13
CA GLY A 349 6.32 -11.93 15.45
C GLY A 349 7.63 -11.28 15.87
N TYR A 350 7.62 -10.54 16.99
CA TYR A 350 8.81 -9.91 17.57
C TYR A 350 9.94 -10.87 17.97
N ASN A 351 9.66 -12.16 18.17
CA ASN A 351 10.67 -13.17 18.49
C ASN A 351 11.28 -13.84 17.24
N ALA A 352 10.92 -13.37 16.04
CA ALA A 352 11.47 -13.85 14.79
C ALA A 352 12.96 -13.49 14.67
N GLU A 353 13.75 -14.42 14.13
CA GLU A 353 15.13 -14.13 13.70
C GLU A 353 15.10 -13.39 12.36
N VAL A 354 15.74 -12.23 12.31
CA VAL A 354 15.86 -11.35 11.15
C VAL A 354 17.29 -10.81 11.08
N TYR A 355 17.95 -11.00 9.94
CA TYR A 355 19.28 -10.42 9.68
C TYR A 355 20.31 -10.68 10.80
N GLY A 356 20.29 -11.88 11.40
CA GLY A 356 21.20 -12.26 12.49
C GLY A 356 20.87 -11.68 13.87
N THR A 357 19.70 -11.08 14.06
CA THR A 357 19.18 -10.59 15.34
C THR A 357 17.70 -10.92 15.50
N ASP A 358 17.05 -10.54 16.60
CA ASP A 358 15.60 -10.66 16.73
C ASP A 358 14.86 -9.42 16.17
N ALA A 359 13.62 -9.63 15.70
CA ALA A 359 12.82 -8.59 15.07
C ALA A 359 12.54 -7.39 15.99
N HIS A 360 12.40 -7.61 17.29
CA HIS A 360 12.23 -6.53 18.25
C HIS A 360 13.47 -5.65 18.35
N THR A 361 14.66 -6.25 18.47
CA THR A 361 15.92 -5.51 18.50
C THR A 361 16.12 -4.67 17.23
N LEU A 362 15.77 -5.22 16.06
CA LEU A 362 15.83 -4.46 14.81
C LEU A 362 14.78 -3.33 14.77
N ALA A 363 13.54 -3.59 15.20
CA ALA A 363 12.50 -2.56 15.30
C ALA A 363 12.92 -1.40 16.21
N MET A 364 13.53 -1.69 17.35
CA MET A 364 14.08 -0.69 18.28
C MET A 364 15.17 0.15 17.61
N LYS A 365 16.13 -0.49 16.91
CA LYS A 365 17.20 0.22 16.18
C LYS A 365 16.65 1.15 15.10
N LEU A 366 15.68 0.67 14.32
CA LEU A 366 15.00 1.47 13.29
C LEU A 366 14.29 2.67 13.91
N CYS A 367 13.49 2.45 14.97
CA CYS A 367 12.77 3.51 15.65
C CYS A 367 13.73 4.54 16.28
N SER A 368 14.83 4.10 16.89
CA SER A 368 15.85 5.00 17.45
C SER A 368 16.56 5.81 16.36
N ALA A 369 16.91 5.19 15.23
CA ALA A 369 17.55 5.90 14.12
C ALA A 369 16.64 6.99 13.55
N ALA A 370 15.36 6.67 13.32
CA ALA A 370 14.37 7.64 12.88
C ALA A 370 14.19 8.76 13.92
N TYR A 371 13.98 8.42 15.20
CA TYR A 371 13.79 9.39 16.28
C TYR A 371 14.94 10.41 16.37
N ASN A 372 16.19 9.94 16.22
CA ASN A 372 17.37 10.78 16.31
C ASN A 372 17.54 11.73 15.10
N ALA A 373 17.03 11.34 13.93
CA ALA A 373 17.08 12.15 12.71
C ALA A 373 15.96 13.20 12.63
N LEU A 374 14.89 13.03 13.40
CA LEU A 374 13.72 13.93 13.40
C LEU A 374 13.93 15.16 14.30
N ASP A 375 13.29 16.26 13.92
CA ASP A 375 13.15 17.46 14.74
C ASP A 375 12.20 17.23 15.92
N SER A 376 12.23 18.13 16.91
CA SER A 376 11.48 17.96 18.17
C SER A 376 9.96 17.83 17.96
N SER A 377 9.38 18.55 17.01
CA SER A 377 7.93 18.51 16.73
C SER A 377 7.48 17.17 16.15
N ASP A 378 8.27 16.56 15.28
CA ASP A 378 7.92 15.30 14.65
C ASP A 378 8.09 14.11 15.60
N ARG A 379 9.04 14.20 16.55
CA ARG A 379 9.29 13.13 17.54
C ARG A 379 8.05 12.74 18.34
N GLU A 380 7.15 13.69 18.61
CA GLU A 380 5.90 13.43 19.35
C GLU A 380 4.97 12.47 18.58
N TYR A 381 4.86 12.65 17.26
CA TYR A 381 4.05 11.78 16.40
C TYR A 381 4.58 10.34 16.35
N LEU A 382 5.88 10.11 16.57
CA LEU A 382 6.46 8.76 16.58
C LEU A 382 6.14 7.95 17.86
N LEU A 383 5.81 8.64 18.96
CA LEU A 383 5.68 8.01 20.28
C LEU A 383 4.63 6.88 20.36
N PRO A 384 3.44 6.96 19.73
CA PRO A 384 2.46 5.87 19.78
C PRO A 384 3.02 4.55 19.25
N LEU A 385 3.74 4.58 18.12
CA LEU A 385 4.34 3.38 17.54
C LEU A 385 5.57 2.93 18.34
N LYS A 386 6.39 3.87 18.82
CA LYS A 386 7.51 3.56 19.71
C LYS A 386 7.05 2.81 20.96
N GLN A 387 5.96 3.24 21.59
CA GLN A 387 5.42 2.60 22.80
C GLN A 387 5.01 1.14 22.53
N LEU A 388 4.43 0.85 21.36
CA LEU A 388 4.10 -0.52 20.96
C LEU A 388 5.37 -1.37 20.78
N ILE A 389 6.38 -0.83 20.09
CA ILE A 389 7.66 -1.51 19.89
C ILE A 389 8.34 -1.79 21.23
N ASP A 390 8.46 -0.80 22.12
CA ASP A 390 9.08 -0.95 23.45
C ASP A 390 8.42 -2.07 24.27
N ASN A 391 7.10 -2.24 24.11
CA ASN A 391 6.31 -3.25 24.80
C ASN A 391 6.29 -4.62 24.10
N LYS A 392 6.96 -4.76 22.94
CA LYS A 392 6.87 -5.94 22.05
C LYS A 392 5.43 -6.27 21.66
N GLN A 393 4.63 -5.24 21.39
CA GLN A 393 3.22 -5.37 21.05
C GLN A 393 2.91 -4.84 19.67
N THR A 394 1.90 -5.43 19.02
CA THR A 394 1.29 -4.91 17.79
C THR A 394 -0.14 -4.44 18.06
N LEU A 395 -0.73 -3.67 17.14
CA LEU A 395 -2.11 -3.18 17.31
C LEU A 395 -3.11 -4.31 17.40
N LYS A 396 -2.88 -5.36 16.61
CA LYS A 396 -3.63 -6.61 16.65
C LYS A 396 -3.81 -7.13 18.08
N GLU A 397 -2.78 -7.05 18.92
CA GLU A 397 -2.80 -7.58 20.30
C GLU A 397 -3.49 -6.64 21.28
N THR A 398 -3.63 -5.36 20.94
CA THR A 398 -4.37 -4.38 21.75
C THR A 398 -5.89 -4.47 21.55
N ILE A 399 -6.33 -5.11 20.46
CA ILE A 399 -7.76 -5.26 20.13
C ILE A 399 -8.37 -6.39 20.96
N ASN A 400 -9.29 -6.04 21.86
CA ASN A 400 -10.03 -7.02 22.64
C ASN A 400 -11.22 -7.58 21.84
N LEU A 401 -11.00 -8.68 21.13
CA LEU A 401 -12.04 -9.38 20.36
C LEU A 401 -13.23 -9.84 21.25
N ALA A 402 -13.02 -10.09 22.55
CA ALA A 402 -14.04 -10.61 23.46
C ALA A 402 -14.99 -9.54 24.03
N LYS A 403 -14.63 -8.25 23.95
CA LYS A 403 -15.46 -7.16 24.50
C LYS A 403 -16.26 -6.39 23.46
N GLY A 404 -16.11 -6.69 22.17
CA GLY A 404 -16.66 -5.88 21.06
C GLY A 404 -16.05 -4.47 20.96
N ARG A 405 -15.55 -3.91 22.06
CA ARG A 405 -14.78 -2.68 22.18
C ARG A 405 -13.34 -2.94 21.77
N GLY A 406 -13.04 -2.63 20.52
CA GLY A 406 -11.75 -2.86 19.87
C GLY A 406 -11.86 -2.97 18.35
N ILE A 407 -13.09 -3.20 17.85
CA ILE A 407 -13.49 -3.12 16.43
C ILE A 407 -14.60 -2.04 16.25
N LEU A 408 -14.87 -1.26 17.30
CA LEU A 408 -15.93 -0.26 17.36
C LEU A 408 -15.33 1.13 17.24
#